data_AF-A0A2T7NM59-F1
#
_entry.id   AF-A0A2T7NM59-F1
#
_cell.length_a   1.000
_cell.length_b   1.000
_cell.length_c   1.000
_cell.angle_alpha   90.00
_cell.angle_beta   90.00
_cell.angle_gamma   90.00
#
_symmetry.space_group_name_H-M   'P 1'
#
loop_
_entity.id
_entity.type
_entity.pdbx_description
1 polymer ?
#
loop_
_entity_poly.entity_id
_entity_poly.type
_entity_poly.pdbx_seq_one_letter_code
_entity_poly.pdbx_strand_id
1 'polypeptide(L)'
;MNAKEKSCISPIILKLSYKNSSFTSVLKWSSCRLLIIERDEEMCWKIKLGHFLLTSLLECMGFTWYLANDMQFYILSPLIFVPFYYSVKYGMIAYGIFLTATVVTPACLTVADHLPASLFTAGTQGVVEKYQHELYIKPYTRMGPYIVGMVTGYLLYHYNCRIQINKILNLFGWIVATAVGLAVVYGLYDDFEGFVNTILSWKALVPLSRLTYCVYLVHIIIMEAYFYSRDTPFYVSDENVVIAFLGLLLFSFMVAAVISIAFEAPMMALEKVLLKTLKRRE
;
A
#
# COMPACT_ATOMS: atom_id res chain seq x y z
N MET A 1 -7.13 -36.41 23.88
CA MET A 1 -6.61 -36.40 22.49
C MET A 1 -5.77 -35.16 22.31
N ASN A 2 -4.46 -35.36 22.18
CA ASN A 2 -3.42 -34.33 22.24
C ASN A 2 -3.53 -33.34 21.06
N ALA A 3 -4.02 -32.13 21.33
CA ALA A 3 -3.80 -30.96 20.49
C ALA A 3 -2.34 -30.52 20.66
N LYS A 4 -1.43 -31.24 19.98
CA LYS A 4 -0.08 -30.71 19.74
C LYS A 4 -0.26 -29.41 18.97
N GLU A 5 0.10 -28.33 19.63
CA GLU A 5 0.23 -26.96 19.15
C GLU A 5 1.00 -26.94 17.81
N LYS A 6 0.29 -27.07 16.70
CA LYS A 6 0.83 -26.94 15.34
C LYS A 6 0.92 -25.46 15.00
N SER A 7 1.75 -24.72 15.74
CA SER A 7 2.01 -23.32 15.43
C SER A 7 3.02 -23.24 14.30
N CYS A 8 2.50 -23.22 13.08
CA CYS A 8 3.18 -22.78 11.86
C CYS A 8 3.72 -21.34 11.93
N ILE A 9 3.25 -20.59 12.93
CA ILE A 9 3.43 -19.15 13.11
C ILE A 9 4.37 -18.83 14.30
N SER A 10 4.80 -19.84 15.08
CA SER A 10 5.67 -19.63 16.25
C SER A 10 7.14 -19.55 15.84
N PRO A 11 7.99 -18.64 16.37
CA PRO A 11 7.82 -17.74 17.50
C PRO A 11 8.03 -16.26 17.12
N ILE A 12 7.95 -15.84 15.85
CA ILE A 12 8.15 -14.42 15.48
C ILE A 12 6.88 -13.62 15.78
N ILE A 13 5.70 -14.10 15.41
CA ILE A 13 4.44 -13.43 15.77
C ILE A 13 4.15 -13.62 17.27
N LEU A 14 4.61 -14.70 17.90
CA LEU A 14 4.50 -14.89 19.36
C LEU A 14 5.59 -14.16 20.16
N LYS A 15 6.82 -13.99 19.66
CA LYS A 15 7.81 -13.07 20.26
C LYS A 15 7.45 -11.62 19.99
N LEU A 16 6.80 -11.29 18.88
CA LEU A 16 6.15 -9.99 18.73
C LEU A 16 4.96 -9.91 19.68
N SER A 17 4.05 -10.88 19.78
CA SER A 17 2.90 -10.79 20.71
C SER A 17 3.30 -10.77 22.20
N TYR A 18 4.36 -11.48 22.59
CA TYR A 18 4.80 -11.60 24.00
C TYR A 18 5.87 -10.58 24.39
N LYS A 19 6.77 -10.16 23.48
CA LYS A 19 7.70 -9.04 23.71
C LYS A 19 7.04 -7.68 23.42
N ASN A 20 5.92 -7.70 22.71
CA ASN A 20 5.03 -6.59 22.47
C ASN A 20 3.71 -6.87 23.21
N SER A 21 3.79 -7.19 24.51
CA SER A 21 2.65 -7.02 25.44
C SER A 21 2.23 -5.53 25.57
N SER A 22 2.81 -4.66 24.74
CA SER A 22 2.39 -3.30 24.44
C SER A 22 1.56 -3.19 23.15
N PHE A 23 1.27 -4.26 22.41
CA PHE A 23 0.40 -4.26 21.22
C PHE A 23 -1.06 -4.63 21.52
N THR A 24 -1.32 -5.20 22.70
CA THR A 24 -2.66 -5.17 23.33
C THR A 24 -3.06 -3.78 23.82
N SER A 25 -2.22 -2.75 23.61
CA SER A 25 -2.59 -1.35 23.81
C SER A 25 -3.40 -0.75 22.65
N VAL A 26 -3.43 -1.39 21.47
CA VAL A 26 -4.28 -0.93 20.35
C VAL A 26 -5.77 -1.16 20.64
N LEU A 27 -6.08 -2.03 21.61
CA LEU A 27 -7.42 -2.21 22.19
C LEU A 27 -7.62 -1.50 23.54
N LYS A 28 -6.65 -0.68 23.99
CA LYS A 28 -6.90 0.32 25.03
C LYS A 28 -7.20 1.66 24.37
N TRP A 29 -8.44 1.75 23.88
CA TRP A 29 -9.19 2.97 23.59
C TRP A 29 -9.30 3.96 24.78
N SER A 30 -8.52 3.78 25.85
CA SER A 30 -8.50 4.67 27.01
C SER A 30 -7.75 5.98 26.76
N SER A 31 -6.92 6.09 25.72
CA SER A 31 -6.22 7.34 25.40
C SER A 31 -6.88 8.17 24.30
N CYS A 32 -7.92 7.65 23.62
CA CYS A 32 -8.86 8.46 22.82
C CYS A 32 -9.90 9.19 23.69
N ARG A 33 -9.85 9.02 25.02
CA ARG A 33 -10.84 9.57 25.96
C ARG A 33 -10.64 11.06 26.28
N LEU A 34 -9.57 11.71 25.79
CA LEU A 34 -9.20 13.07 26.22
C LEU A 34 -9.34 14.18 25.17
N LEU A 35 -9.72 13.87 23.93
CA LEU A 35 -10.03 14.91 22.91
C LEU A 35 -11.42 14.77 22.27
N ILE A 36 -12.23 13.83 22.75
CA ILE A 36 -13.63 13.65 22.34
C ILE A 36 -14.51 13.84 23.60
N ILE A 37 -14.46 15.04 24.18
CA ILE A 37 -15.46 15.48 25.16
C ILE A 37 -16.49 16.30 24.37
N GLU A 38 -17.71 15.78 24.33
CA GLU A 38 -18.96 16.44 23.91
C GLU A 38 -19.21 16.70 22.41
N ARG A 39 -19.11 15.67 21.54
CA ARG A 39 -20.08 15.56 20.43
C ARG A 39 -20.22 14.14 19.88
N ASP A 40 -21.34 13.51 20.22
CA ASP A 40 -22.03 12.37 19.61
C ASP A 40 -21.32 11.01 19.49
N GLU A 41 -21.65 10.11 20.44
CA GLU A 41 -21.48 8.65 20.33
C GLU A 41 -22.23 8.04 19.11
N GLU A 42 -23.12 8.79 18.45
CA GLU A 42 -23.76 8.34 17.21
C GLU A 42 -22.81 8.27 16.00
N MET A 43 -21.69 8.99 16.03
CA MET A 43 -20.79 9.11 14.88
C MET A 43 -20.04 7.79 14.58
N CYS A 44 -19.79 6.98 15.61
CA CYS A 44 -19.07 5.71 15.46
C CYS A 44 -19.94 4.60 14.86
N TRP A 45 -21.26 4.67 15.04
CA TRP A 45 -22.21 3.74 14.40
C TRP A 45 -22.54 4.14 12.96
N LYS A 46 -22.47 5.42 12.61
CA LYS A 46 -22.62 5.89 11.22
C LYS A 46 -21.52 5.39 10.28
N ILE A 47 -20.42 4.85 10.81
CA ILE A 47 -19.35 4.16 10.07
C ILE A 47 -19.76 2.73 9.66
N LYS A 48 -20.86 2.19 10.20
CA LYS A 48 -21.47 0.92 9.79
C LYS A 48 -22.69 1.19 8.90
N LEU A 49 -22.62 0.72 7.65
CA LEU A 49 -23.73 0.53 6.69
C LEU A 49 -24.22 1.69 5.81
N GLY A 50 -23.81 2.93 5.97
CA GLY A 50 -24.38 4.06 5.20
C GLY A 50 -23.47 4.65 4.14
N HIS A 51 -23.96 4.72 2.90
CA HIS A 51 -23.48 5.56 1.79
C HIS A 51 -22.70 6.84 2.17
N PHE A 52 -21.56 7.05 1.50
CA PHE A 52 -21.28 8.23 0.63
C PHE A 52 -21.39 9.67 1.18
N LEU A 53 -21.61 9.94 2.47
CA LEU A 53 -21.91 11.32 2.92
C LEU A 53 -21.12 11.74 4.17
N LEU A 54 -19.79 11.85 4.07
CA LEU A 54 -19.08 12.79 4.95
C LEU A 54 -17.82 13.36 4.28
N THR A 55 -18.05 14.10 3.20
CA THR A 55 -17.05 14.90 2.48
C THR A 55 -16.25 15.82 3.43
N SER A 56 -16.81 16.20 4.58
CA SER A 56 -16.19 17.10 5.55
C SER A 56 -15.18 16.49 6.53
N LEU A 57 -15.12 15.15 6.71
CA LEU A 57 -14.05 14.52 7.52
C LEU A 57 -12.83 14.10 6.68
N LEU A 58 -12.98 14.03 5.34
CA LEU A 58 -11.90 13.63 4.44
C LEU A 58 -10.74 14.65 4.43
N GLU A 59 -11.04 15.92 4.70
CA GLU A 59 -10.05 17.00 4.74
C GLU A 59 -9.15 16.95 6.00
N CYS A 60 -9.65 16.43 7.13
CA CYS A 60 -8.88 16.41 8.38
C CYS A 60 -8.02 15.16 8.57
N MET A 61 -8.41 14.00 8.01
CA MET A 61 -7.67 12.73 8.13
C MET A 61 -7.82 11.89 6.86
N GLY A 62 -7.27 12.38 5.74
CA GLY A 62 -7.39 11.77 4.40
C GLY A 62 -6.81 10.36 4.23
N PHE A 63 -6.27 9.72 5.27
CA PHE A 63 -5.88 8.31 5.26
C PHE A 63 -6.96 7.37 5.85
N THR A 64 -7.96 7.92 6.54
CA THR A 64 -8.98 7.13 7.24
C THR A 64 -9.92 6.37 6.31
N TRP A 65 -10.09 6.81 5.07
CA TRP A 65 -10.86 6.06 4.06
C TRP A 65 -10.27 4.67 3.82
N TYR A 66 -8.94 4.53 3.91
CA TYR A 66 -8.27 3.24 3.74
C TYR A 66 -8.54 2.33 4.95
N LEU A 67 -8.47 2.87 6.16
CA LEU A 67 -8.82 2.14 7.38
C LEU A 67 -10.29 1.71 7.38
N ALA A 68 -11.20 2.57 6.90
CA ALA A 68 -12.61 2.22 6.75
C ALA A 68 -12.81 1.05 5.76
N ASN A 69 -12.07 1.02 4.64
CA ASN A 69 -12.08 -0.09 3.70
C ASN A 69 -11.63 -1.40 4.36
N ASP A 70 -10.56 -1.38 5.16
CA ASP A 70 -10.09 -2.58 5.87
C ASP A 70 -11.13 -3.13 6.86
N MET A 71 -11.84 -2.25 7.58
CA MET A 71 -12.92 -2.66 8.48
C MET A 71 -14.07 -3.31 7.71
N GLN A 72 -14.42 -2.79 6.53
CA GLN A 72 -15.44 -3.39 5.65
C GLN A 72 -14.99 -4.79 5.19
N PHE A 73 -13.73 -4.95 4.79
CA PHE A 73 -13.18 -6.24 4.38
C PHE A 73 -13.13 -7.25 5.53
N TYR A 74 -12.86 -6.79 6.75
CA TYR A 74 -12.91 -7.62 7.95
C TYR A 74 -14.34 -8.13 8.21
N ILE A 75 -15.34 -7.25 8.10
CA ILE A 75 -16.76 -7.62 8.25
C ILE A 75 -17.22 -8.59 7.15
N LEU A 76 -16.70 -8.46 5.92
CA LEU A 76 -17.03 -9.36 4.81
C LEU A 76 -16.26 -10.69 4.85
N SER A 77 -15.16 -10.77 5.60
CA SER A 77 -14.31 -11.96 5.66
C SER A 77 -15.03 -13.27 6.05
N PRO A 78 -16.06 -13.30 6.92
CA PRO A 78 -16.79 -14.52 7.23
C PRO A 78 -17.51 -15.11 6.01
N LEU A 79 -17.93 -14.29 5.05
CA LEU A 79 -18.57 -14.79 3.81
C LEU A 79 -17.63 -15.64 2.96
N ILE A 80 -16.31 -15.40 3.08
CA ILE A 80 -15.29 -16.17 2.40
C ILE A 80 -14.89 -17.38 3.27
N PHE A 81 -14.71 -17.19 4.58
CA PHE A 81 -14.28 -18.26 5.50
C PHE A 81 -15.33 -19.32 5.80
N VAL A 82 -16.62 -18.96 5.90
CA VAL A 82 -17.69 -19.93 6.25
C VAL A 82 -17.81 -21.03 5.20
N PRO A 83 -17.79 -20.77 3.88
CA PRO A 83 -17.70 -21.83 2.87
C PRO A 83 -16.47 -22.74 3.02
N PHE A 84 -15.30 -22.18 3.39
CA PHE A 84 -14.08 -22.96 3.67
C PHE A 84 -14.20 -23.87 4.90
N TYR A 85 -15.07 -23.53 5.86
CA TYR A 85 -15.35 -24.38 7.02
C TYR A 85 -16.10 -25.66 6.62
N TYR A 86 -17.07 -25.55 5.72
CA TYR A 86 -17.85 -26.71 5.26
C TYR A 86 -17.10 -27.59 4.26
N SER A 87 -16.45 -26.98 3.26
CA SER A 87 -15.53 -27.71 2.39
C SER A 87 -14.55 -26.78 1.67
N VAL A 88 -13.34 -27.28 1.40
CA VAL A 88 -12.35 -26.54 0.60
C VAL A 88 -12.89 -26.20 -0.80
N LYS A 89 -13.73 -27.07 -1.39
CA LYS A 89 -14.31 -26.86 -2.73
C LYS A 89 -15.27 -25.66 -2.75
N TYR A 90 -16.19 -25.58 -1.78
CA TYR A 90 -17.12 -24.45 -1.69
C TYR A 90 -16.41 -23.15 -1.35
N GLY A 91 -15.37 -23.19 -0.51
CA GLY A 91 -14.47 -22.07 -0.26
C GLY A 91 -13.77 -21.56 -1.52
N MET A 92 -13.22 -22.46 -2.34
CA MET A 92 -12.56 -22.07 -3.60
C MET A 92 -13.55 -21.50 -4.63
N ILE A 93 -14.79 -21.98 -4.67
CA ILE A 93 -15.85 -21.41 -5.52
C ILE A 93 -16.21 -20.00 -5.06
N ALA A 94 -16.46 -19.80 -3.76
CA ALA A 94 -16.75 -18.48 -3.20
C ALA A 94 -15.61 -17.50 -3.45
N TYR A 95 -14.37 -17.92 -3.21
CA TYR A 95 -13.16 -17.16 -3.55
C TYR A 95 -13.13 -16.74 -5.02
N GLY A 96 -13.39 -17.68 -5.94
CA GLY A 96 -13.42 -17.40 -7.37
C GLY A 96 -14.45 -16.34 -7.75
N ILE A 97 -15.66 -16.41 -7.18
CA ILE A 97 -16.73 -15.43 -7.42
C ILE A 97 -16.35 -14.03 -6.94
N PHE A 98 -15.82 -13.92 -5.72
CA PHE A 98 -15.40 -12.61 -5.20
C PHE A 98 -14.22 -12.06 -5.99
N LEU A 99 -13.24 -12.89 -6.35
CA LEU A 99 -12.08 -12.44 -7.12
C LEU A 99 -12.50 -11.96 -8.52
N THR A 100 -13.37 -12.69 -9.23
CA THR A 100 -13.85 -12.25 -10.55
C THR A 100 -14.64 -10.96 -10.45
N ALA A 101 -15.47 -10.79 -9.41
CA ALA A 101 -16.16 -9.52 -9.17
C ALA A 101 -15.17 -8.35 -9.00
N THR A 102 -14.09 -8.53 -8.24
CA THR A 102 -13.07 -7.47 -8.06
C THR A 102 -12.31 -7.10 -9.32
N VAL A 103 -12.22 -7.99 -10.31
CA VAL A 103 -11.58 -7.71 -11.61
C VAL A 103 -12.58 -7.08 -12.58
N VAL A 104 -13.81 -7.59 -12.62
CA VAL A 104 -14.85 -7.15 -13.56
C VAL A 104 -15.37 -5.76 -13.22
N THR A 105 -15.61 -5.44 -11.94
CA THR A 105 -16.15 -4.13 -11.55
C THR A 105 -15.27 -2.96 -12.01
N PRO A 106 -13.96 -2.88 -11.69
CA PRO A 106 -13.12 -1.80 -12.20
C PRO A 106 -12.96 -1.83 -13.72
N ALA A 107 -12.91 -3.01 -14.35
CA ALA A 107 -12.83 -3.09 -15.82
C ALA A 107 -14.09 -2.50 -16.49
N CYS A 108 -15.28 -2.82 -15.99
CA CYS A 108 -16.53 -2.28 -16.49
C CYS A 108 -16.63 -0.77 -16.25
N LEU A 109 -16.22 -0.28 -15.07
CA LEU A 109 -16.21 1.14 -14.75
C LEU A 109 -15.26 1.92 -15.68
N THR A 110 -14.05 1.40 -15.91
CA THR A 110 -13.07 2.03 -16.79
C THR A 110 -13.58 2.12 -18.24
N VAL A 111 -14.24 1.07 -18.75
CA VAL A 111 -14.80 1.05 -20.10
C VAL A 111 -16.03 1.95 -20.23
N ALA A 112 -16.92 1.93 -19.24
CA ALA A 112 -18.16 2.71 -19.28
C ALA A 112 -17.91 4.21 -19.16
N ASP A 113 -16.96 4.61 -18.31
CA ASP A 113 -16.69 6.01 -18.01
C ASP A 113 -15.49 6.59 -18.77
N HIS A 114 -14.88 5.82 -19.67
CA HIS A 114 -13.65 6.16 -20.40
C HIS A 114 -12.55 6.70 -19.47
N LEU A 115 -12.38 6.05 -18.32
CA LEU A 115 -11.44 6.50 -17.31
C LEU A 115 -10.00 6.11 -17.72
N PRO A 116 -9.01 6.97 -17.45
CA PRO A 116 -7.62 6.64 -17.70
C PRO A 116 -7.15 5.51 -16.77
N ALA A 117 -6.22 4.69 -17.23
CA ALA A 117 -5.68 3.59 -16.44
C ALA A 117 -4.90 4.06 -15.20
N SER A 118 -4.43 5.30 -15.19
CA SER A 118 -3.70 5.89 -14.07
C SER A 118 -4.12 7.34 -13.83
N LEU A 119 -3.96 7.80 -12.59
CA LEU A 119 -4.13 9.20 -12.25
C LEU A 119 -3.20 10.12 -13.07
N PHE A 120 -2.03 9.62 -13.47
CA PHE A 120 -1.04 10.40 -14.21
C PHE A 120 -1.42 10.63 -15.68
N THR A 121 -2.28 9.78 -16.25
CA THR A 121 -2.81 9.95 -17.61
C THR A 121 -4.13 10.73 -17.64
N ALA A 122 -4.68 11.08 -16.47
CA ALA A 122 -5.83 11.97 -16.35
C ALA A 122 -5.41 13.43 -16.61
N GLY A 123 -5.34 13.82 -17.89
CA GLY A 123 -4.83 15.13 -18.31
C GLY A 123 -5.71 16.34 -17.96
N THR A 124 -6.94 16.15 -17.50
CA THR A 124 -7.88 17.24 -17.16
C THR A 124 -8.44 17.10 -15.74
N GLN A 125 -8.59 18.23 -15.02
CA GLN A 125 -9.03 18.25 -13.61
C GLN A 125 -10.37 17.52 -13.37
N GLY A 126 -11.34 17.64 -14.28
CA GLY A 126 -12.62 16.94 -14.16
C GLY A 126 -12.51 15.41 -14.29
N VAL A 127 -11.54 14.91 -15.07
CA VAL A 127 -11.28 13.46 -15.19
C VAL A 127 -10.53 12.95 -13.96
N VAL A 128 -9.63 13.76 -13.39
CA VAL A 128 -8.92 13.46 -12.13
C VAL A 128 -9.91 13.29 -10.98
N GLU A 129 -10.84 14.22 -10.82
CA GLU A 129 -11.86 14.16 -9.76
C GLU A 129 -12.77 12.94 -9.92
N LYS A 130 -13.24 12.68 -11.14
CA LYS A 130 -14.05 11.49 -11.45
C LYS A 130 -13.28 10.20 -11.16
N TYR A 131 -12.00 10.10 -11.54
CA TYR A 131 -11.15 8.95 -11.24
C TYR A 131 -10.99 8.74 -9.73
N GLN A 132 -10.75 9.83 -8.97
CA GLN A 132 -10.57 9.74 -7.53
C GLN A 132 -11.84 9.24 -6.82
N HIS A 133 -13.00 9.80 -7.17
CA HIS A 133 -14.28 9.45 -6.54
C HIS A 133 -14.85 8.11 -7.02
N GLU A 134 -14.68 7.73 -8.29
CA GLU A 134 -15.29 6.54 -8.87
C GLU A 134 -14.42 5.28 -8.81
N LEU A 135 -13.08 5.41 -8.82
CA LEU A 135 -12.17 4.26 -8.87
C LEU A 135 -11.19 4.20 -7.71
N TYR A 136 -10.62 5.32 -7.28
CA TYR A 136 -9.49 5.31 -6.35
C TYR A 136 -9.90 5.10 -4.88
N ILE A 137 -10.88 5.88 -4.41
CA ILE A 137 -11.35 5.84 -3.01
C ILE A 137 -12.23 4.60 -2.77
N LYS A 138 -12.86 4.08 -3.84
CA LYS A 138 -13.76 2.93 -3.76
C LYS A 138 -12.99 1.62 -3.49
N PRO A 139 -13.61 0.66 -2.78
CA PRO A 139 -12.94 -0.56 -2.33
C PRO A 139 -12.62 -1.58 -3.44
N TYR A 140 -13.19 -1.43 -4.64
CA TYR A 140 -13.20 -2.47 -5.68
C TYR A 140 -11.81 -2.97 -6.07
N THR A 141 -10.85 -2.06 -6.24
CA THR A 141 -9.47 -2.38 -6.66
C THR A 141 -8.60 -2.90 -5.50
N ARG A 142 -9.00 -2.65 -4.26
CA ARG A 142 -8.24 -3.00 -3.04
C ARG A 142 -8.66 -4.33 -2.44
N MET A 143 -9.90 -4.75 -2.70
CA MET A 143 -10.45 -5.99 -2.19
C MET A 143 -9.74 -7.24 -2.76
N GLY A 144 -9.28 -7.19 -4.01
CA GLY A 144 -8.60 -8.31 -4.68
C GLY A 144 -7.37 -8.83 -3.90
N PRO A 145 -6.34 -8.01 -3.65
CA PRO A 145 -5.18 -8.40 -2.84
C PRO A 145 -5.54 -8.92 -1.44
N TYR A 146 -6.55 -8.32 -0.80
CA TYR A 146 -7.03 -8.75 0.52
C TYR A 146 -7.57 -10.19 0.49
N ILE A 147 -8.40 -10.51 -0.51
CA ILE A 147 -8.96 -11.86 -0.70
C ILE A 147 -7.87 -12.89 -0.99
N VAL A 148 -6.90 -12.55 -1.85
CA VAL A 148 -5.74 -13.43 -2.16
C VAL A 148 -4.92 -13.74 -0.90
N GLY A 149 -4.67 -12.72 -0.07
CA GLY A 149 -3.98 -12.86 1.21
C GLY A 149 -4.70 -13.79 2.18
N MET A 150 -6.02 -13.63 2.34
CA MET A 150 -6.82 -14.50 3.22
C MET A 150 -6.78 -15.96 2.81
N VAL A 151 -6.96 -16.27 1.51
CA VAL A 151 -6.93 -17.66 1.03
C VAL A 151 -5.54 -18.25 1.14
N THR A 152 -4.49 -17.47 0.85
CA THR A 152 -3.11 -17.91 1.04
C THR A 152 -2.83 -18.23 2.51
N GLY A 153 -3.32 -17.40 3.45
CA GLY A 153 -3.25 -17.68 4.89
C GLY A 153 -3.96 -18.98 5.29
N TYR A 154 -5.16 -19.22 4.77
CA TYR A 154 -5.90 -20.46 5.01
C TYR A 154 -5.17 -21.69 4.47
N LEU A 155 -4.62 -21.62 3.25
CA LEU A 155 -3.87 -22.74 2.66
C LEU A 155 -2.61 -23.06 3.48
N LEU A 156 -1.86 -22.04 3.91
CA LEU A 156 -0.69 -22.23 4.77
C LEU A 156 -1.06 -22.92 6.10
N TYR A 157 -2.18 -22.51 6.71
CA TYR A 157 -2.71 -23.14 7.91
C TYR A 157 -3.11 -24.61 7.67
N HIS A 158 -3.87 -24.88 6.61
CA HIS A 158 -4.35 -26.23 6.30
C HIS A 158 -3.21 -27.22 6.00
N TYR A 159 -2.20 -26.78 5.23
CA TYR A 159 -1.07 -27.61 4.83
C TYR A 159 0.10 -27.62 5.84
N ASN A 160 -0.10 -27.10 7.06
CA ASN A 160 0.95 -26.99 8.08
C ASN A 160 2.25 -26.38 7.53
N CYS A 161 2.13 -25.37 6.66
CA CYS A 161 3.25 -24.65 6.01
C CYS A 161 4.23 -25.53 5.23
N ARG A 162 3.87 -26.77 4.92
CA ARG A 162 4.69 -27.71 4.14
C ARG A 162 4.16 -27.82 2.72
N ILE A 163 4.02 -26.68 2.04
CA ILE A 163 3.64 -26.65 0.63
C ILE A 163 4.91 -26.88 -0.20
N GLN A 164 5.08 -28.09 -0.71
CA GLN A 164 6.15 -28.42 -1.64
C GLN A 164 5.69 -28.13 -3.08
N ILE A 165 6.04 -26.95 -3.59
CA ILE A 165 5.73 -26.56 -4.97
C ILE A 165 6.74 -27.22 -5.92
N ASN A 166 6.25 -27.89 -6.96
CA ASN A 166 7.10 -28.45 -8.01
C ASN A 166 7.96 -27.36 -8.64
N LYS A 167 9.26 -27.64 -8.86
CA LYS A 167 10.20 -26.65 -9.43
C LYS A 167 9.73 -26.08 -10.77
N ILE A 168 9.12 -26.91 -11.61
CA ILE A 168 8.55 -26.50 -12.91
C ILE A 168 7.36 -25.55 -12.70
N LEU A 169 6.46 -25.87 -11.77
CA LEU A 169 5.31 -25.02 -11.46
C LEU A 169 5.74 -23.69 -10.85
N ASN A 170 6.76 -23.71 -9.98
CA ASN A 170 7.35 -22.50 -9.42
C ASN A 170 7.98 -21.62 -10.51
N LEU A 171 8.77 -22.21 -11.42
CA LEU A 171 9.35 -21.49 -12.55
C LEU A 171 8.27 -20.87 -13.45
N PHE A 172 7.22 -21.63 -13.76
CA PHE A 172 6.08 -21.13 -14.53
C PHE A 172 5.39 -19.96 -13.81
N GLY A 173 5.17 -20.07 -12.50
CA GLY A 173 4.61 -18.99 -11.69
C GLY A 173 5.46 -17.71 -11.72
N TRP A 174 6.78 -17.83 -11.63
CA TRP A 174 7.69 -16.68 -11.77
C TRP A 174 7.65 -16.07 -13.17
N ILE A 175 7.63 -16.89 -14.22
CA ILE A 175 7.52 -16.40 -15.60
C ILE A 175 6.22 -15.62 -15.78
N VAL A 176 5.08 -16.18 -15.36
CA VAL A 176 3.78 -15.51 -15.47
C VAL A 176 3.76 -14.21 -14.65
N ALA A 177 4.27 -14.22 -13.41
CA ALA A 177 4.32 -13.03 -12.57
C ALA A 177 5.17 -11.92 -13.20
N THR A 178 6.35 -12.26 -13.73
CA THR A 178 7.21 -11.29 -14.41
C THR A 178 6.59 -10.77 -15.70
N ALA A 179 5.95 -11.63 -16.50
CA ALA A 179 5.27 -11.23 -17.73
C ALA A 179 4.09 -10.29 -17.44
N VAL A 180 3.27 -10.58 -16.44
CA VAL A 180 2.16 -9.71 -16.01
C VAL A 180 2.71 -8.39 -15.47
N GLY A 181 3.76 -8.42 -14.64
CA GLY A 181 4.40 -7.20 -14.13
C GLY A 181 4.92 -6.30 -15.25
N LEU A 182 5.61 -6.88 -16.25
CA LEU A 182 6.09 -6.15 -17.43
C LEU A 182 4.93 -5.62 -18.27
N ALA A 183 3.86 -6.40 -18.46
CA ALA A 183 2.68 -5.97 -19.19
C ALA A 183 1.98 -4.78 -18.51
N VAL A 184 1.91 -4.74 -17.18
CA VAL A 184 1.34 -3.59 -16.46
C VAL A 184 2.21 -2.34 -16.60
N VAL A 185 3.54 -2.48 -16.57
CA VAL A 185 4.47 -1.34 -16.69
C VAL A 185 4.55 -0.81 -18.11
N TYR A 186 4.73 -1.70 -19.10
CA TYR A 186 4.93 -1.33 -20.50
C TYR A 186 3.66 -1.29 -21.33
N GLY A 187 2.55 -1.86 -20.86
CA GLY A 187 1.26 -1.80 -21.56
C GLY A 187 0.67 -0.38 -21.63
N LEU A 188 1.17 0.54 -20.80
CA LEU A 188 0.81 1.95 -20.83
C LEU A 188 1.84 2.81 -21.57
N TYR A 189 2.86 2.20 -22.20
CA TYR A 189 3.96 2.94 -22.83
C TYR A 189 3.48 3.90 -23.92
N ASP A 190 2.52 3.47 -24.73
CA ASP A 190 1.95 4.28 -25.82
C ASP A 190 1.19 5.51 -25.29
N ASP A 191 0.57 5.42 -24.10
CA ASP A 191 -0.12 6.55 -23.46
C ASP A 191 0.86 7.63 -22.97
N PHE A 192 2.15 7.31 -22.86
CA PHE A 192 3.20 8.25 -22.46
C PHE A 192 3.93 8.88 -23.66
N GLU A 193 3.51 8.63 -24.90
CA GLU A 193 4.10 9.26 -26.08
C GLU A 193 3.79 10.77 -26.14
N GLY A 194 4.73 11.59 -25.69
CA GLY A 194 4.61 13.04 -25.72
C GLY A 194 5.85 13.75 -25.19
N PHE A 195 5.75 15.07 -25.05
CA PHE A 195 6.79 15.94 -24.48
C PHE A 195 7.30 15.43 -23.11
N VAL A 196 6.42 14.77 -22.35
CA VAL A 196 6.74 14.16 -21.06
C VAL A 196 7.78 13.04 -21.20
N ASN A 197 7.68 12.15 -22.20
CA ASN A 197 8.70 11.12 -22.42
C ASN A 197 10.05 11.74 -22.83
N THR A 198 10.04 12.81 -23.62
CA THR A 198 11.25 13.54 -23.99
C THR A 198 11.94 14.15 -22.76
N ILE A 199 11.16 14.70 -21.82
CA ILE A 199 11.68 15.20 -20.54
C ILE A 199 12.16 14.04 -19.67
N LEU A 200 11.33 13.02 -19.44
CA LEU A 200 11.61 11.91 -18.52
C LEU A 200 12.79 11.04 -18.99
N SER A 201 13.03 10.96 -20.30
CA SER A 201 14.18 10.26 -20.90
C SER A 201 15.47 11.10 -20.87
N TRP A 202 15.44 12.33 -20.37
CA TRP A 202 16.62 13.18 -20.32
C TRP A 202 17.63 12.65 -19.30
N LYS A 203 18.86 12.35 -19.75
CA LYS A 203 19.95 11.82 -18.92
C LYS A 203 20.28 12.69 -17.69
N ALA A 204 19.93 13.98 -17.71
CA ALA A 204 20.08 14.88 -16.57
C ALA A 204 19.14 14.56 -15.40
N LEU A 205 18.01 13.89 -15.64
CA LEU A 205 17.08 13.48 -14.58
C LEU A 205 17.49 12.21 -13.85
N VAL A 206 18.46 11.45 -14.37
CA VAL A 206 18.97 10.24 -13.72
C VAL A 206 19.60 10.53 -12.34
N PRO A 207 20.49 11.54 -12.18
CA PRO A 207 20.97 11.90 -10.84
C PRO A 207 19.87 12.52 -9.97
N LEU A 208 18.91 13.23 -10.56
CA LEU A 208 17.81 13.86 -9.82
C LEU A 208 16.84 12.82 -9.26
N SER A 209 16.47 11.79 -10.04
CA SER A 209 15.57 10.72 -9.62
C SER A 209 16.15 9.86 -8.49
N ARG A 210 17.48 9.74 -8.45
CA ARG A 210 18.21 9.09 -7.36
C ARG A 210 18.18 9.91 -6.08
N LEU A 211 18.40 11.22 -6.20
CA LEU A 211 18.29 12.13 -5.06
C LEU A 211 16.85 12.13 -4.51
N THR A 212 15.83 12.17 -5.36
CA THR A 212 14.42 12.16 -4.91
C THR A 212 14.04 10.84 -4.24
N TYR A 213 14.64 9.71 -4.63
CA TYR A 213 14.47 8.44 -3.91
C TYR A 213 15.04 8.50 -2.48
N CYS A 214 16.24 9.05 -2.30
CA CYS A 214 16.82 9.26 -0.98
C CYS A 214 15.97 10.23 -0.14
N VAL A 215 15.43 11.29 -0.76
CA VAL A 215 14.51 12.22 -0.10
C VAL A 215 13.27 11.49 0.38
N TYR A 216 12.64 10.67 -0.47
CA TYR A 216 11.45 9.92 -0.09
C TYR A 216 11.64 9.06 1.16
N LEU A 217 12.77 8.34 1.26
CA LEU A 217 13.06 7.48 2.41
C LEU A 217 13.28 8.26 3.71
N VAL A 218 13.89 9.45 3.62
CA VAL A 218 14.30 10.23 4.79
C VAL A 218 13.22 11.23 5.22
N HIS A 219 12.44 11.74 4.27
CA HIS A 219 11.41 12.74 4.49
C HIS A 219 10.36 12.27 5.51
N ILE A 220 9.94 11.00 5.46
CA ILE A 220 8.97 10.47 6.43
C ILE A 220 9.52 10.44 7.86
N ILE A 221 10.79 10.06 8.03
CA ILE A 221 11.47 10.03 9.32
C ILE A 221 11.63 11.45 9.89
N ILE A 222 11.99 12.40 9.03
CA ILE A 222 12.13 13.82 9.39
C ILE A 222 10.79 14.41 9.81
N MET A 223 9.71 14.13 9.07
CA MET A 223 8.38 14.62 9.43
C MET A 223 7.96 14.07 10.78
N GLU A 224 8.13 12.77 11.04
CA GLU A 224 7.82 12.18 12.35
C GLU A 224 8.64 12.79 13.49
N ALA A 225 9.94 12.99 13.28
CA ALA A 225 10.80 13.64 14.27
C ALA A 225 10.38 15.10 14.56
N TYR A 226 9.98 15.82 13.51
CA TYR A 226 9.47 17.19 13.63
C TYR A 226 8.16 17.24 14.43
N PHE A 227 7.20 16.37 14.13
CA PHE A 227 5.94 16.32 14.87
C PHE A 227 6.13 15.84 16.32
N TYR A 228 7.03 14.90 16.58
CA TYR A 228 7.32 14.42 17.93
C TYR A 228 8.02 15.48 18.80
N SER A 229 8.90 16.30 18.21
CA SER A 229 9.60 17.37 18.92
C SER A 229 8.72 18.58 19.25
N ARG A 230 7.47 18.62 18.79
CA ARG A 230 6.56 19.76 19.02
C ARG A 230 5.74 19.50 20.28
N ASP A 231 6.04 20.27 21.32
CA ASP A 231 5.32 20.23 22.60
C ASP A 231 3.96 20.96 22.54
N THR A 232 3.67 21.68 21.45
CA THR A 232 2.46 22.48 21.27
C THR A 232 1.70 22.08 20.01
N PRO A 233 0.35 22.13 20.02
CA PRO A 233 -0.48 21.78 18.87
C PRO A 233 -0.18 22.68 17.65
N PHE A 234 -0.17 22.09 16.46
CA PHE A 234 0.08 22.79 15.21
C PHE A 234 -1.20 23.50 14.75
N TYR A 235 -1.20 24.83 14.80
CA TYR A 235 -2.28 25.64 14.26
C TYR A 235 -2.20 25.63 12.73
N VAL A 236 -3.22 25.05 12.10
CA VAL A 236 -3.38 24.98 10.64
C VAL A 236 -3.80 26.35 10.13
N SER A 237 -2.83 27.25 9.97
CA SER A 237 -2.96 28.45 9.15
C SER A 237 -2.15 28.27 7.87
N ASP A 238 -2.61 28.84 6.76
CA ASP A 238 -1.97 28.69 5.45
C ASP A 238 -0.49 29.08 5.49
N GLU A 239 -0.16 30.14 6.22
CA GLU A 239 1.22 30.61 6.42
C GLU A 239 2.08 29.58 7.16
N ASN A 240 1.59 29.02 8.26
CA ASN A 240 2.33 28.03 9.04
C ASN A 240 2.52 26.72 8.26
N VAL A 241 1.53 26.33 7.46
CA VAL A 241 1.60 25.13 6.61
C VAL A 241 2.65 25.32 5.51
N VAL A 242 2.65 26.47 4.82
CA VAL A 242 3.62 26.76 3.75
C VAL A 242 5.05 26.83 4.30
N ILE A 243 5.25 27.51 5.43
CA ILE A 243 6.56 27.63 6.07
C ILE A 243 7.07 26.25 6.52
N ALA A 244 6.22 25.45 7.17
CA ALA A 244 6.60 24.10 7.60
C ALA A 244 6.92 23.19 6.41
N PHE A 245 6.10 23.23 5.35
CA PHE A 245 6.33 22.44 4.14
C PHE A 245 7.68 22.78 3.48
N LEU A 246 7.95 24.06 3.21
CA LEU A 246 9.20 24.48 2.58
C LEU A 246 10.41 24.15 3.45
N GLY A 247 10.31 24.35 4.77
CA GLY A 247 11.38 24.02 5.71
C GLY A 247 11.70 22.52 5.76
N LEU A 248 10.68 21.68 5.88
CA LEU A 248 10.84 20.22 5.95
C LEU A 248 11.32 19.64 4.61
N LEU A 249 10.84 20.20 3.50
CA LEU A 249 11.29 19.81 2.16
C LEU A 249 12.79 20.10 1.99
N LEU A 250 13.22 21.34 2.24
CA LEU A 250 14.62 21.75 2.11
C LEU A 250 15.53 20.92 3.02
N PHE A 251 15.13 20.73 4.28
CA PHE A 251 15.90 19.92 5.22
C PHE A 251 16.03 18.46 4.75
N SER A 252 14.95 17.89 4.19
CA SER A 252 14.98 16.53 3.64
C SER A 252 15.90 16.39 2.43
N PHE A 253 15.94 17.39 1.53
CA PHE A 253 16.89 17.43 0.43
C PHE A 253 18.34 17.51 0.91
N MET A 254 18.62 18.28 1.96
CA MET A 254 19.98 18.38 2.54
C MET A 254 20.45 17.04 3.10
N VAL A 255 19.62 16.38 3.92
CA VAL A 255 19.99 15.09 4.53
C VAL A 255 20.09 13.99 3.46
N ALA A 256 19.19 13.96 2.49
CA ALA A 256 19.23 13.02 1.39
C ALA A 256 20.49 13.18 0.52
N ALA A 257 20.95 14.41 0.26
CA ALA A 257 22.19 14.65 -0.48
C ALA A 257 23.41 14.07 0.24
N VAL A 258 23.49 14.23 1.57
CA VAL A 258 24.58 13.64 2.38
C VAL A 258 24.54 12.12 2.29
N ILE A 259 23.36 11.50 2.41
CA ILE A 259 23.19 10.04 2.33
C ILE A 259 23.54 9.51 0.93
N SER A 260 23.10 10.18 -0.14
CA SER A 260 23.42 9.78 -1.52
C SER A 260 24.94 9.84 -1.78
N ILE A 261 25.63 10.87 -1.31
CA ILE A 261 27.10 10.95 -1.44
C ILE A 261 27.80 9.88 -0.59
N ALA A 262 27.33 9.63 0.64
CA ALA A 262 27.97 8.68 1.55
C ALA A 262 27.80 7.22 1.14
N PHE A 263 26.65 6.84 0.59
CA PHE A 263 26.32 5.45 0.30
C PHE A 263 26.20 5.13 -1.19
N GLU A 264 25.57 6.00 -1.97
CA GLU A 264 25.25 5.72 -3.37
C GLU A 264 26.49 5.88 -4.27
N ALA A 265 27.29 6.93 -4.07
CA ALA A 265 28.53 7.14 -4.82
C ALA A 265 29.56 6.00 -4.70
N PRO A 266 29.88 5.47 -3.50
CA PRO A 266 30.82 4.34 -3.39
C PRO A 266 30.23 3.04 -3.92
N MET A 267 28.92 2.80 -3.75
CA MET A 267 28.27 1.59 -4.29
C MET A 267 28.29 1.56 -5.82
N MET A 268 28.09 2.70 -6.48
CA MET A 268 28.21 2.80 -7.94
C MET A 268 29.64 2.58 -8.43
N ALA A 269 30.65 3.06 -7.70
CA ALA A 269 32.04 2.79 -8.03
C ALA A 269 32.35 1.29 -7.91
N LEU A 270 31.86 0.65 -6.85
CA LEU A 270 32.01 -0.78 -6.63
C LEU A 270 31.34 -1.62 -7.72
N GLU A 271 30.10 -1.29 -8.11
CA GLU A 271 29.37 -1.98 -9.17
C GLU A 271 30.12 -1.95 -10.50
N LYS A 272 30.65 -0.78 -10.88
CA LYS A 272 31.47 -0.63 -12.09
C LYS A 272 32.73 -1.50 -12.06
N VAL A 273 33.39 -1.60 -10.92
CA VAL A 273 34.56 -2.48 -10.74
C VAL A 273 34.15 -3.95 -10.84
N LEU A 274 33.05 -4.33 -10.20
CA LEU A 274 32.55 -5.71 -10.19
C LEU A 274 32.16 -6.19 -11.59
N LEU A 275 31.38 -5.39 -12.32
CA LEU A 275 30.96 -5.68 -13.70
C LEU A 275 32.15 -5.77 -14.65
N LYS A 276 33.16 -4.92 -14.47
CA LYS A 276 34.41 -4.98 -15.26
C LYS A 276 35.19 -6.27 -14.98
N THR A 277 35.21 -6.73 -13.73
CA THR A 277 35.85 -8.00 -13.35
C THR A 277 35.09 -9.20 -13.90
N LEU A 278 33.75 -9.17 -13.89
CA LEU A 278 32.92 -10.25 -14.43
C LEU A 278 33.09 -10.38 -15.95
N LYS A 279 33.05 -9.26 -16.69
CA LYS A 279 33.25 -9.24 -18.14
C LYS A 279 34.65 -9.68 -18.59
N ARG A 280 35.63 -9.70 -17.69
CA ARG A 280 37.00 -10.18 -17.97
C ARG A 280 37.17 -11.69 -17.76
N ARG A 281 36.19 -12.35 -17.11
CA ARG A 281 36.20 -13.80 -16.87
C ARG A 281 35.45 -14.60 -17.94
N GLU A 282 34.64 -13.93 -18.76
CA GLU A 282 34.08 -14.45 -20.01
C GLU A 282 35.07 -14.24 -21.16
#